data_AF-A0A9Q8Y9A8-F1
#
_entry.id   AF-A0A9Q8Y9A8-F1
#
_cell.length_a   1.000
_cell.length_b   1.000
_cell.length_c   1.000
_cell.angle_alpha   90.00
_cell.angle_beta   90.00
_cell.angle_gamma   90.00
#
_symmetry.space_group_name_H-M   'P 1'
#
loop_
_entity.id
_entity.type
_entity.pdbx_description
1 polymer ?
#
loop_
_entity_poly.entity_id
_entity_poly.type
_entity_poly.pdbx_seq_one_letter_code
_entity_poly.pdbx_strand_id
1 'polypeptide(L)'
;MSAITAQQIRSAAKGKVNESNLNSVLVALDRYGEMFGLDKPHRLVHYFAQLGHESADFRFDREIWGPTPAQERYDTRTDLGNTPARDGDGKKYLGRTAMQLTGKDNYRAFREWCRQEGLDCPDFVEDPEAVNRDPWEGLVPIFYWQMRDLNRWADQGDVETITKKINGGKNGFADRIDRFARLALVVLGYRADNILQFQSDYRLEVDGDVGPKTRAAMHKALVALVPGEAAKPEVKAAPVTETVMPPAVEKEVKKKTNLWGWLFGGASAAGTAVSALAGAEWPTVVAIGGVGIVAIGAGLMLRQQIIAAVRDIKSAIEDAPA
;
A
#
# COMPACT_ATOMS: atom_id res chain seq x y z
N MET A 1 -5.11 7.38 23.62
CA MET A 1 -4.43 8.27 22.64
C MET A 1 -3.47 7.45 21.80
N SER A 2 -3.68 7.42 20.49
CA SER A 2 -2.82 6.71 19.53
C SER A 2 -1.37 7.22 19.58
N ALA A 3 -0.39 6.33 19.44
CA ALA A 3 1.03 6.68 19.42
C ALA A 3 1.46 7.45 18.15
N ILE A 4 0.59 7.55 17.14
CA ILE A 4 0.77 8.41 15.97
C ILE A 4 -0.41 9.36 15.86
N THR A 5 -0.12 10.66 15.74
CA THR A 5 -1.14 11.72 15.65
C THR A 5 -1.62 11.94 14.22
N ALA A 6 -2.84 12.48 14.08
CA ALA A 6 -3.36 12.92 12.78
C ALA A 6 -2.42 13.91 12.06
N GLN A 7 -1.76 14.79 12.83
CA GLN A 7 -0.81 15.75 12.27
C GLN A 7 0.42 15.08 11.68
N GLN A 8 0.96 14.05 12.34
CA GLN A 8 2.09 13.29 11.80
C GLN A 8 1.71 12.58 10.50
N ILE A 9 0.51 12.00 10.42
CA ILE A 9 0.01 11.33 9.22
C ILE A 9 -0.14 12.33 8.06
N ARG A 10 -0.73 13.51 8.31
CA ARG A 10 -0.83 14.57 7.30
C ARG A 10 0.52 15.06 6.81
N SER A 11 1.47 15.27 7.71
CA SER A 11 2.83 15.71 7.36
C SER A 11 3.58 14.67 6.51
N ALA A 12 3.28 13.38 6.70
CA ALA A 12 3.89 12.29 5.95
C ALA A 12 3.18 11.98 4.62
N ALA A 13 1.90 12.35 4.48
CA ALA A 13 1.09 12.04 3.30
C ALA A 13 1.73 12.56 2.00
N LYS A 14 1.43 11.87 0.88
CA LYS A 14 1.89 12.26 -0.46
C LYS A 14 0.86 13.11 -1.20
N GLY A 15 -0.40 13.00 -0.81
CA GLY A 15 -1.52 13.78 -1.33
C GLY A 15 -2.38 14.40 -0.24
N LYS A 16 -3.49 15.00 -0.67
CA LYS A 16 -4.49 15.57 0.25
C LYS A 16 -5.21 14.44 0.99
N VAL A 17 -5.16 14.51 2.31
CA VAL A 17 -5.88 13.61 3.21
C VAL A 17 -7.34 14.03 3.33
N ASN A 18 -8.26 13.07 3.31
CA ASN A 18 -9.64 13.30 3.74
C ASN A 18 -9.71 13.12 5.26
N GLU A 19 -10.05 14.19 5.98
CA GLU A 19 -10.08 14.17 7.44
C GLU A 19 -11.12 13.20 8.00
N SER A 20 -12.28 13.04 7.36
CA SER A 20 -13.32 12.13 7.84
C SER A 20 -12.82 10.68 7.82
N ASN A 21 -12.27 10.26 6.69
CA ASN A 21 -11.79 8.90 6.48
C ASN A 21 -10.59 8.59 7.39
N LEU A 22 -9.67 9.55 7.58
CA LEU A 22 -8.58 9.41 8.54
C LEU A 22 -9.12 9.32 9.99
N ASN A 23 -10.08 10.17 10.35
CA ASN A 23 -10.66 10.18 11.69
C ASN A 23 -11.34 8.85 12.03
N SER A 24 -12.02 8.20 11.10
CA SER A 24 -12.59 6.87 11.32
C SER A 24 -11.55 5.85 11.78
N VAL A 25 -10.37 5.84 11.14
CA VAL A 25 -9.25 4.98 11.53
C VAL A 25 -8.71 5.36 12.92
N LEU A 26 -8.56 6.65 13.20
CA LEU A 26 -8.05 7.13 14.48
C LEU A 26 -9.01 6.85 15.64
N VAL A 27 -10.32 6.99 15.44
CA VAL A 27 -11.35 6.65 16.45
C VAL A 27 -11.30 5.18 16.80
N ALA A 28 -11.18 4.29 15.81
CA ALA A 28 -11.05 2.86 16.06
C ALA A 28 -9.75 2.53 16.79
N LEU A 29 -8.62 3.12 16.41
CA LEU A 29 -7.33 2.90 17.08
C LEU A 29 -7.32 3.45 18.52
N ASP A 30 -7.96 4.58 18.79
CA ASP A 30 -8.02 5.12 20.15
C ASP A 30 -8.85 4.22 21.08
N ARG A 31 -9.92 3.62 20.57
CA ARG A 31 -10.80 2.75 21.35
C ARG A 31 -10.32 1.30 21.46
N TYR A 32 -9.72 0.76 20.40
CA TYR A 32 -9.43 -0.67 20.27
C TYR A 32 -7.96 -0.98 19.94
N GLY A 33 -7.13 0.02 19.64
CA GLY A 33 -5.75 -0.19 19.20
C GLY A 33 -4.95 -1.03 20.18
N GLU A 34 -5.04 -0.73 21.48
CA GLU A 34 -4.33 -1.49 22.53
C GLU A 34 -4.76 -2.96 22.59
N MET A 35 -6.08 -3.24 22.50
CA MET A 35 -6.64 -4.59 22.47
C MET A 35 -6.03 -5.44 21.35
N PHE A 36 -5.73 -4.82 20.20
CA PHE A 36 -5.15 -5.48 19.03
C PHE A 36 -3.65 -5.25 18.88
N GLY A 37 -2.98 -4.64 19.87
CA GLY A 37 -1.55 -4.33 19.84
C GLY A 37 -1.13 -3.35 18.74
N LEU A 38 -2.05 -2.51 18.27
CA LEU A 38 -1.85 -1.40 17.34
C LEU A 38 -1.75 -0.06 18.08
N ASP A 39 -1.00 -0.06 19.17
CA ASP A 39 -0.71 1.08 20.04
C ASP A 39 0.78 1.47 19.99
N LYS A 40 1.60 0.69 19.27
CA LYS A 40 3.06 0.86 19.20
C LYS A 40 3.49 1.60 17.93
N PRO A 41 4.41 2.59 18.00
CA PRO A 41 4.87 3.36 16.85
C PRO A 41 5.37 2.49 15.69
N HIS A 42 6.26 1.52 15.93
CA HIS A 42 6.82 0.70 14.85
C HIS A 42 5.76 -0.11 14.11
N ARG A 43 4.71 -0.59 14.80
CA ARG A 43 3.57 -1.26 14.17
C ARG A 43 2.70 -0.28 13.39
N LEU A 44 2.36 0.85 14.02
CA LEU A 44 1.49 1.86 13.43
C LEU A 44 2.10 2.51 12.18
N VAL A 45 3.42 2.72 12.12
CA VAL A 45 4.06 3.23 10.90
C VAL A 45 3.86 2.28 9.72
N HIS A 46 4.04 0.97 9.92
CA HIS A 46 3.74 -0.01 8.86
C HIS A 46 2.25 -0.03 8.51
N TYR A 47 1.37 -0.02 9.50
CA TYR A 47 -0.08 -0.01 9.31
C TYR A 47 -0.53 1.17 8.46
N PHE A 48 -0.20 2.41 8.86
CA PHE A 48 -0.60 3.61 8.13
C PHE A 48 0.05 3.73 6.75
N ALA A 49 1.27 3.21 6.55
CA ALA A 49 1.90 3.18 5.23
C ALA A 49 1.11 2.30 4.25
N GLN A 50 0.58 1.16 4.72
CA GLN A 50 -0.25 0.28 3.90
C GLN A 50 -1.61 0.93 3.62
N LEU A 51 -2.30 1.46 4.64
CA LEU A 51 -3.59 2.13 4.47
C LEU A 51 -3.46 3.34 3.53
N GLY A 52 -2.41 4.15 3.66
CA GLY A 52 -2.16 5.28 2.79
C GLY A 52 -1.95 4.87 1.32
N HIS A 53 -1.37 3.69 1.07
CA HIS A 53 -1.27 3.14 -0.28
C HIS A 53 -2.62 2.68 -0.81
N GLU A 54 -3.37 1.88 -0.05
CA GLU A 54 -4.65 1.29 -0.49
C GLU A 54 -5.75 2.34 -0.71
N SER A 55 -5.74 3.43 0.07
CA SER A 55 -6.79 4.46 0.06
C SER A 55 -6.38 5.78 -0.62
N ALA A 56 -5.17 5.83 -1.20
CA ALA A 56 -4.54 7.03 -1.73
C ALA A 56 -4.52 8.19 -0.71
N ASP A 57 -3.83 7.98 0.42
CA ASP A 57 -3.76 8.91 1.56
C ASP A 57 -5.14 9.20 2.19
N PHE A 58 -5.93 8.14 2.43
CA PHE A 58 -7.29 8.23 3.00
C PHE A 58 -8.27 8.99 2.12
N ARG A 59 -7.91 9.33 0.88
CA ARG A 59 -8.77 10.09 -0.02
C ARG A 59 -10.05 9.33 -0.38
N PHE A 60 -9.98 8.00 -0.44
CA PHE A 60 -11.10 7.13 -0.79
C PHE A 60 -11.36 6.10 0.31
N ASP A 61 -12.62 6.04 0.75
CA ASP A 61 -13.21 5.05 1.65
C ASP A 61 -14.20 4.13 0.91
N ARG A 62 -14.36 4.33 -0.40
CA ARG A 62 -15.22 3.55 -1.29
C ARG A 62 -14.59 3.43 -2.65
N GLU A 63 -14.77 2.28 -3.28
CA GLU A 63 -14.43 2.09 -4.67
C GLU A 63 -15.26 3.07 -5.53
N ILE A 64 -14.61 3.74 -6.48
CA ILE A 64 -15.33 4.53 -7.48
C ILE A 64 -16.05 3.56 -8.42
N TRP A 65 -17.35 3.39 -8.18
CA TRP A 65 -18.19 2.52 -8.99
C TRP A 65 -18.77 3.26 -10.20
N GLY A 66 -18.50 2.74 -11.40
CA GLY A 66 -19.10 3.20 -12.65
C GLY A 66 -19.03 2.05 -13.66
N PRO A 67 -20.07 1.75 -14.44
CA PRO A 67 -20.17 0.48 -15.18
C PRO A 67 -18.95 0.25 -16.07
N THR A 68 -18.01 -0.56 -15.58
CA THR A 68 -16.86 -1.04 -16.32
C THR A 68 -17.00 -2.53 -16.55
N PRO A 69 -16.45 -3.08 -17.64
CA PRO A 69 -16.44 -4.52 -17.87
C PRO A 69 -15.79 -5.31 -16.72
N ALA A 70 -14.90 -4.68 -15.94
CA ALA A 70 -14.32 -5.29 -14.75
C ALA A 70 -15.31 -5.35 -13.59
N GLN A 71 -15.99 -4.24 -13.28
CA GLN A 71 -16.98 -4.16 -12.21
C GLN A 71 -18.22 -5.02 -12.48
N GLU A 72 -18.63 -5.18 -13.74
CA GLU A 72 -19.69 -6.12 -14.11
C GLU A 72 -19.34 -7.58 -13.78
N ARG A 73 -18.05 -7.95 -13.82
CA ARG A 73 -17.65 -9.32 -13.45
C ARG A 73 -17.76 -9.58 -11.96
N TYR A 74 -17.65 -8.55 -11.10
CA TYR A 74 -17.77 -8.72 -9.65
C TYR A 74 -19.13 -9.27 -9.26
N ASP A 75 -20.18 -8.93 -10.00
CA ASP A 75 -21.56 -9.32 -9.69
C ASP A 75 -21.73 -10.83 -9.53
N THR A 76 -20.96 -11.61 -10.32
CA THR A 76 -21.06 -13.07 -10.37
C THR A 76 -19.88 -13.81 -9.74
N ARG A 77 -19.05 -13.10 -8.96
CA ARG A 77 -17.87 -13.68 -8.28
C ARG A 77 -18.28 -14.51 -7.07
N THR A 78 -18.62 -15.77 -7.31
CA THR A 78 -19.01 -16.73 -6.26
C THR A 78 -17.91 -17.03 -5.25
N ASP A 79 -16.63 -16.87 -5.63
CA ASP A 79 -15.49 -16.96 -4.72
C ASP A 79 -15.38 -15.78 -3.74
N LEU A 80 -16.16 -14.72 -3.96
CA LEU A 80 -16.35 -13.59 -3.03
C LEU A 80 -17.68 -13.68 -2.27
N GLY A 81 -18.44 -14.77 -2.45
CA GLY A 81 -19.75 -14.99 -1.84
C GLY A 81 -20.93 -14.38 -2.60
N ASN A 82 -20.69 -13.76 -3.76
CA ASN A 82 -21.76 -13.19 -4.57
C ASN A 82 -22.55 -14.30 -5.28
N THR A 83 -23.79 -14.02 -5.67
CA THR A 83 -24.59 -15.03 -6.40
C THR A 83 -24.03 -15.26 -7.81
N PRO A 84 -24.29 -16.43 -8.45
CA PRO A 84 -23.90 -16.63 -9.85
C PRO A 84 -24.78 -15.82 -10.84
N ALA A 85 -25.79 -15.10 -10.35
CA ALA A 85 -26.68 -14.28 -11.15
C ALA A 85 -26.23 -12.81 -11.14
N ARG A 86 -26.59 -12.05 -12.17
CA ARG A 86 -26.36 -10.60 -12.18
C ARG A 86 -27.47 -9.86 -11.44
N ASP A 87 -27.44 -9.92 -10.12
CA ASP A 87 -28.47 -9.36 -9.22
C ASP A 87 -28.04 -8.07 -8.51
N GLY A 88 -26.84 -7.56 -8.78
CA GLY A 88 -26.30 -6.35 -8.17
C GLY A 88 -25.42 -6.58 -6.95
N ASP A 89 -25.14 -7.82 -6.55
CA ASP A 89 -24.21 -8.17 -5.47
C ASP A 89 -22.82 -7.49 -5.62
N GLY A 90 -22.32 -7.34 -6.84
CA GLY A 90 -21.04 -6.68 -7.12
C GLY A 90 -21.02 -5.23 -6.65
N LYS A 91 -22.08 -4.47 -6.99
CA LYS A 91 -22.22 -3.08 -6.53
C LYS A 91 -22.58 -3.02 -5.05
N LYS A 92 -23.44 -3.93 -4.58
CA LYS A 92 -23.88 -3.97 -3.18
C LYS A 92 -22.68 -4.18 -2.24
N TYR A 93 -21.78 -5.09 -2.58
CA TYR A 93 -20.58 -5.45 -1.83
C TYR A 93 -19.28 -4.92 -2.45
N LEU A 94 -19.33 -3.70 -3.01
CA LEU A 94 -18.15 -2.98 -3.51
C LEU A 94 -17.11 -2.73 -2.41
N GLY A 95 -15.90 -2.35 -2.82
CA GLY A 95 -14.81 -2.03 -1.89
C GLY A 95 -15.13 -0.86 -0.97
N ARG A 96 -15.09 -1.07 0.35
CA ARG A 96 -15.27 -0.02 1.39
C ARG A 96 -14.08 0.08 2.32
N THR A 97 -13.99 1.22 3.02
CA THR A 97 -12.94 1.63 3.97
C THR A 97 -11.55 1.78 3.37
N ALA A 98 -10.58 2.18 4.21
CA ALA A 98 -9.18 2.39 3.81
C ALA A 98 -8.45 1.11 3.34
N MET A 99 -9.03 -0.08 3.53
CA MET A 99 -8.46 -1.37 3.11
C MET A 99 -9.32 -2.13 2.09
N GLN A 100 -10.32 -1.47 1.48
CA GLN A 100 -11.13 -2.00 0.36
C GLN A 100 -11.78 -3.37 0.65
N LEU A 101 -12.55 -3.46 1.74
CA LEU A 101 -13.38 -4.64 2.05
C LEU A 101 -14.40 -4.87 0.93
N THR A 102 -14.23 -5.97 0.19
CA THR A 102 -14.98 -6.24 -1.04
C THR A 102 -15.55 -7.65 -1.03
N GLY A 103 -16.81 -7.82 -1.46
CA GLY A 103 -17.46 -9.13 -1.62
C GLY A 103 -18.21 -9.60 -0.37
N LYS A 104 -19.38 -10.21 -0.58
CA LYS A 104 -20.34 -10.62 0.47
C LYS A 104 -19.71 -11.46 1.59
N ASP A 105 -18.84 -12.40 1.24
CA ASP A 105 -18.17 -13.27 2.21
C ASP A 105 -17.25 -12.50 3.15
N ASN A 106 -16.59 -11.45 2.66
CA ASN A 106 -15.72 -10.61 3.49
C ASN A 106 -16.52 -9.72 4.44
N TYR A 107 -17.69 -9.23 4.02
CA TYR A 107 -18.62 -8.50 4.90
C TYR A 107 -19.14 -9.42 6.02
N ARG A 108 -19.48 -10.67 5.67
CA ARG A 108 -19.86 -11.69 6.64
C ARG A 108 -18.72 -12.00 7.60
N ALA A 109 -17.50 -12.19 7.10
CA ALA A 109 -16.33 -12.49 7.91
C ALA A 109 -16.02 -11.36 8.90
N PHE A 110 -16.13 -10.10 8.46
CA PHE A 110 -15.96 -8.95 9.34
C PHE A 110 -17.02 -8.91 10.45
N ARG A 111 -18.29 -9.17 10.12
CA ARG A 111 -19.37 -9.28 11.11
C ARG A 111 -19.08 -10.36 12.16
N GLU A 112 -18.68 -11.55 11.73
CA GLU A 112 -18.39 -12.64 12.67
C GLU A 112 -17.16 -12.34 13.52
N TRP A 113 -16.14 -11.70 12.96
CA TRP A 113 -15.00 -11.21 13.73
C TRP A 113 -15.43 -10.20 14.79
N CYS A 114 -16.23 -9.19 14.44
CA CYS A 114 -16.74 -8.22 15.42
C CYS A 114 -17.48 -8.92 16.58
N ARG A 115 -18.34 -9.91 16.28
CA ARG A 115 -19.04 -10.69 17.31
C ARG A 115 -18.10 -11.51 18.19
N GLN A 116 -17.07 -12.12 17.61
CA GLN A 116 -16.05 -12.87 18.35
C GLN A 116 -15.25 -11.98 19.31
N GLU A 117 -14.97 -10.74 18.90
CA GLU A 117 -14.33 -9.72 19.73
C GLU A 117 -15.31 -9.03 20.71
N GLY A 118 -16.54 -9.53 20.83
CA GLY A 118 -17.55 -9.03 21.76
C GLY A 118 -18.17 -7.67 21.37
N LEU A 119 -18.09 -7.28 20.10
CA LEU A 119 -18.64 -6.03 19.58
C LEU A 119 -20.07 -6.24 19.09
N ASP A 120 -20.98 -5.38 19.52
CA ASP A 120 -22.37 -5.34 19.05
C ASP A 120 -22.44 -4.62 17.69
N CYS A 121 -22.12 -5.35 16.62
CA CYS A 121 -22.11 -4.83 15.25
C CYS A 121 -23.42 -5.13 14.50
N PRO A 122 -23.83 -4.26 13.55
CA PRO A 122 -24.98 -4.54 12.69
C PRO A 122 -24.69 -5.69 11.72
N ASP A 123 -25.74 -6.18 11.04
CA ASP A 123 -25.55 -7.14 9.96
C ASP A 123 -25.07 -6.46 8.68
N PHE A 124 -23.75 -6.46 8.46
CA PHE A 124 -23.12 -5.87 7.29
C PHE A 124 -23.47 -6.57 5.95
N VAL A 125 -24.09 -7.76 5.98
CA VAL A 125 -24.57 -8.41 4.76
C VAL A 125 -25.92 -7.81 4.32
N GLU A 126 -26.75 -7.44 5.30
CA GLU A 126 -28.05 -6.79 5.10
C GLU A 126 -27.91 -5.28 4.88
N ASP A 127 -27.08 -4.59 5.68
CA ASP A 127 -26.72 -3.17 5.52
C ASP A 127 -25.20 -2.99 5.28
N PRO A 128 -24.68 -3.22 4.06
CA PRO A 128 -23.27 -3.05 3.73
C PRO A 128 -22.75 -1.62 3.93
N GLU A 129 -23.64 -0.63 3.86
CA GLU A 129 -23.31 0.78 4.05
C GLU A 129 -22.89 1.08 5.50
N ALA A 130 -23.37 0.28 6.47
CA ALA A 130 -22.97 0.42 7.87
C ALA A 130 -21.47 0.22 8.09
N VAL A 131 -20.75 -0.43 7.18
CA VAL A 131 -19.29 -0.60 7.26
C VAL A 131 -18.56 0.74 7.19
N ASN A 132 -19.10 1.77 6.52
CA ASN A 132 -18.54 3.13 6.48
C ASN A 132 -19.08 4.04 7.61
N ARG A 133 -19.53 3.46 8.72
CA ARG A 133 -19.94 4.21 9.91
C ARG A 133 -18.99 3.88 11.05
N ASP A 134 -18.62 4.87 11.84
CA ASP A 134 -17.77 4.63 13.01
C ASP A 134 -18.51 3.78 14.07
N PRO A 135 -17.81 2.86 14.76
CA PRO A 135 -16.36 2.60 14.67
C PRO A 135 -15.97 1.58 13.58
N TRP A 136 -16.92 1.06 12.80
CA TRP A 136 -16.73 -0.06 11.88
C TRP A 136 -15.75 0.27 10.75
N GLU A 137 -15.81 1.50 10.22
CA GLU A 137 -14.94 1.93 9.14
C GLU A 137 -13.46 1.82 9.51
N GLY A 138 -13.10 2.26 10.73
CA GLY A 138 -11.75 2.14 11.26
C GLY A 138 -11.39 0.75 11.78
N LEU A 139 -12.38 -0.07 12.16
CA LEU A 139 -12.17 -1.46 12.60
C LEU A 139 -11.87 -2.41 11.45
N VAL A 140 -12.37 -2.17 10.23
CA VAL A 140 -12.08 -3.03 9.08
C VAL A 140 -10.58 -3.14 8.79
N PRO A 141 -9.79 -2.05 8.76
CA PRO A 141 -8.35 -2.16 8.64
C PRO A 141 -7.66 -2.94 9.79
N ILE A 142 -8.15 -2.81 11.02
CA ILE A 142 -7.66 -3.59 12.18
C ILE A 142 -7.96 -5.08 11.99
N PHE A 143 -9.20 -5.43 11.62
CA PHE A 143 -9.61 -6.78 11.27
C PHE A 143 -8.69 -7.38 10.18
N TYR A 144 -8.46 -6.64 9.10
CA TYR A 144 -7.62 -7.09 8.00
C TYR A 144 -6.19 -7.38 8.46
N TRP A 145 -5.67 -6.54 9.35
CA TRP A 145 -4.34 -6.65 9.94
C TRP A 145 -4.21 -7.86 10.87
N GLN A 146 -5.18 -8.07 11.76
CA GLN A 146 -5.21 -9.17 12.71
C GLN A 146 -5.34 -10.53 12.00
N MET A 147 -6.27 -10.66 11.04
CA MET A 147 -6.52 -11.91 10.32
C MET A 147 -5.29 -12.42 9.53
N ARG A 148 -4.28 -11.58 9.33
CA ARG A 148 -3.04 -11.90 8.61
C ARG A 148 -1.82 -11.97 9.51
N ASP A 149 -1.98 -11.83 10.82
CA ASP A 149 -0.90 -11.81 11.82
C ASP A 149 0.19 -10.76 11.46
N LEU A 150 -0.24 -9.55 11.08
CA LEU A 150 0.70 -8.53 10.57
C LEU A 150 1.50 -7.84 11.69
N ASN A 151 1.03 -7.86 12.94
CA ASN A 151 1.81 -7.40 14.09
C ASN A 151 3.16 -8.12 14.18
N ARG A 152 3.17 -9.44 13.99
CA ARG A 152 4.40 -10.25 14.01
C ARG A 152 5.45 -9.76 13.01
N TRP A 153 5.02 -9.39 11.81
CA TRP A 153 5.94 -8.92 10.76
C TRP A 153 6.35 -7.47 10.97
N ALA A 154 5.47 -6.66 11.57
CA ALA A 154 5.79 -5.29 11.92
C ALA A 154 6.75 -5.20 13.11
N ASP A 155 6.65 -6.10 14.09
CA ASP A 155 7.66 -6.30 15.15
C ASP A 155 9.01 -6.74 14.59
N GLN A 156 9.00 -7.34 13.40
CA GLN A 156 10.21 -7.72 12.68
C GLN A 156 10.72 -6.64 11.72
N GLY A 157 9.99 -5.52 11.54
CA GLY A 157 10.29 -4.53 10.50
C GLY A 157 10.18 -5.07 9.07
N ASP A 158 9.51 -6.21 8.85
CA ASP A 158 9.42 -6.91 7.57
C ASP A 158 8.24 -6.40 6.72
N VAL A 159 8.41 -5.17 6.22
CA VAL A 159 7.46 -4.53 5.30
C VAL A 159 7.27 -5.29 3.99
N GLU A 160 8.24 -6.13 3.59
CA GLU A 160 8.10 -6.95 2.40
C GLU A 160 7.06 -8.05 2.59
N THR A 161 7.15 -8.79 3.70
CA THR A 161 6.16 -9.82 4.04
C THR A 161 4.79 -9.22 4.33
N ILE A 162 4.74 -8.07 5.00
CA ILE A 162 3.48 -7.32 5.19
C ILE A 162 2.84 -7.01 3.82
N THR A 163 3.61 -6.45 2.89
CA THR A 163 3.11 -6.10 1.55
C THR A 163 2.63 -7.34 0.79
N LYS A 164 3.38 -8.44 0.82
CA LYS A 164 2.98 -9.71 0.17
C LYS A 164 1.69 -10.26 0.75
N LYS A 165 1.49 -10.19 2.06
CA LYS A 165 0.27 -10.68 2.73
C LYS A 165 -0.97 -9.82 2.45
N ILE A 166 -0.78 -8.53 2.20
CA ILE A 166 -1.87 -7.61 1.84
C ILE A 166 -2.22 -7.74 0.35
N ASN A 167 -1.22 -7.64 -0.54
CA ASN A 167 -1.46 -7.53 -1.98
C ASN A 167 -1.42 -8.89 -2.72
N GLY A 168 -0.96 -9.97 -2.09
CA GLY A 168 -0.66 -11.24 -2.77
C GLY A 168 0.61 -11.20 -3.64
N GLY A 169 1.44 -10.15 -3.49
CA GLY A 169 2.64 -9.91 -4.28
C GLY A 169 3.39 -8.64 -3.86
N LYS A 170 4.28 -8.11 -4.71
CA LYS A 170 5.04 -6.87 -4.47
C LYS A 170 4.50 -5.65 -5.23
N ASN A 171 3.25 -5.69 -5.72
CA ASN A 171 2.71 -4.53 -6.44
C ASN A 171 2.62 -3.33 -5.50
N GLY A 172 3.07 -2.16 -5.97
CA GLY A 172 3.13 -0.95 -5.17
C GLY A 172 4.19 -0.95 -4.06
N PHE A 173 5.08 -1.93 -4.00
CA PHE A 173 6.06 -2.04 -2.90
C PHE A 173 6.92 -0.79 -2.73
N ALA A 174 7.44 -0.20 -3.82
CA ALA A 174 8.23 1.03 -3.74
C ALA A 174 7.45 2.19 -3.12
N ASP A 175 6.16 2.35 -3.45
CA ASP A 175 5.31 3.38 -2.86
C ASP A 175 5.04 3.11 -1.36
N ARG A 176 4.83 1.85 -0.98
CA ARG A 176 4.67 1.45 0.43
C ARG A 176 5.93 1.70 1.25
N ILE A 177 7.12 1.50 0.66
CA ILE A 177 8.41 1.82 1.29
C ILE A 177 8.58 3.32 1.48
N ASP A 178 8.26 4.11 0.45
CA ASP A 178 8.31 5.58 0.52
C ASP A 178 7.36 6.09 1.61
N ARG A 179 6.11 5.62 1.64
CA ARG A 179 5.12 5.96 2.67
C ARG A 179 5.58 5.57 4.09
N PHE A 180 6.16 4.37 4.22
CA PHE A 180 6.76 3.91 5.47
C PHE A 180 7.87 4.87 5.93
N ALA A 181 8.81 5.21 5.06
CA ALA A 181 9.92 6.10 5.41
C ALA A 181 9.44 7.50 5.76
N ARG A 182 8.54 8.09 4.97
CA ARG A 182 7.98 9.42 5.23
C ARG A 182 7.34 9.49 6.62
N LEU A 183 6.53 8.50 6.98
CA LEU A 183 5.88 8.47 8.28
C LEU A 183 6.87 8.14 9.41
N ALA A 184 7.81 7.22 9.20
CA ALA A 184 8.88 6.93 10.15
C ALA A 184 9.67 8.19 10.49
N LEU A 185 10.10 8.95 9.48
CA LEU A 185 10.83 10.20 9.63
C LEU A 185 10.05 11.20 10.47
N VAL A 186 8.78 11.45 10.14
CA VAL A 186 7.92 12.38 10.89
C VAL A 186 7.71 11.95 12.33
N VAL A 187 7.49 10.65 12.58
CA VAL A 187 7.37 10.11 13.94
C VAL A 187 8.65 10.27 14.74
N LEU A 188 9.81 10.14 14.08
CA LEU A 188 11.14 10.31 14.66
C LEU A 188 11.59 11.78 14.76
N GLY A 189 10.73 12.75 14.39
CA GLY A 189 11.00 14.18 14.52
C GLY A 189 11.70 14.83 13.32
N TYR A 190 11.85 14.11 12.20
CA TYR A 190 12.39 14.64 10.95
C TYR A 190 11.26 15.18 10.05
N ARG A 191 11.62 15.95 9.02
CA ARG A 191 10.69 16.20 7.91
C ARG A 191 10.50 14.93 7.09
N ALA A 192 9.32 14.75 6.50
CA ALA A 192 8.96 13.56 5.72
C ALA A 192 9.90 13.26 4.53
N ASP A 193 10.62 14.26 4.02
CA ASP A 193 11.52 14.15 2.87
C ASP A 193 13.00 14.12 3.26
N ASN A 194 13.34 14.14 4.55
CA ASN A 194 14.72 14.34 5.00
C ASN A 194 15.45 13.03 5.34
N ILE A 195 15.43 12.08 4.41
CA ILE A 195 16.08 10.78 4.57
C ILE A 195 17.60 10.89 4.75
N LEU A 196 18.24 11.85 4.07
CA LEU A 196 19.69 12.05 4.12
C LEU A 196 20.16 12.45 5.52
N GLN A 197 19.40 13.30 6.22
CA GLN A 197 19.71 13.66 7.60
C GLN A 197 19.57 12.46 8.53
N PHE A 198 18.50 11.67 8.39
CA PHE A 198 18.33 10.46 9.16
C PHE A 198 19.50 9.48 8.93
N GLN A 199 19.90 9.25 7.67
CA GLN A 199 21.04 8.39 7.37
C GLN A 199 22.34 8.90 8.00
N SER A 200 22.60 10.21 7.93
CA SER A 200 23.75 10.84 8.58
C SER A 200 23.74 10.65 10.11
N ASP A 201 22.63 10.94 10.77
CA ASP A 201 22.50 10.86 12.25
C ASP A 201 22.72 9.43 12.76
N TYR A 202 22.27 8.44 11.99
CA TYR A 202 22.40 7.02 12.30
C TYR A 202 23.67 6.37 11.72
N ARG A 203 24.59 7.17 11.16
CA ARG A 203 25.88 6.72 10.60
C ARG A 203 25.73 5.63 9.53
N LEU A 204 24.71 5.79 8.69
CA LEU A 204 24.46 4.97 7.51
C LEU A 204 25.14 5.59 6.28
N GLU A 205 25.12 4.84 5.17
CA GLU A 205 25.43 5.42 3.86
C GLU A 205 24.39 6.50 3.53
N VAL A 206 24.85 7.69 3.13
CA VAL A 206 24.02 8.87 2.88
C VAL A 206 23.72 8.96 1.38
N ASP A 207 22.95 8.00 0.88
CA ASP A 207 22.62 7.82 -0.53
C ASP A 207 21.15 8.16 -0.85
N GLY A 208 20.34 8.41 0.16
CA GLY A 208 18.90 8.65 0.05
C GLY A 208 18.08 7.39 -0.17
N ASP A 209 18.71 6.21 -0.26
CA ASP A 209 18.01 4.95 -0.46
C ASP A 209 17.39 4.44 0.85
N VAL A 210 16.11 4.07 0.75
CA VAL A 210 15.38 3.42 1.83
C VAL A 210 15.60 1.90 1.76
N GLY A 211 16.87 1.52 1.62
CA GLY A 211 17.33 0.15 1.53
C GLY A 211 17.16 -0.63 2.85
N PRO A 212 17.50 -1.93 2.87
CA PRO A 212 17.32 -2.77 4.05
C PRO A 212 18.01 -2.24 5.32
N LYS A 213 19.21 -1.66 5.21
CA LYS A 213 19.95 -1.07 6.35
C LYS A 213 19.23 0.17 6.91
N THR A 214 18.81 1.08 6.03
CA THR A 214 18.03 2.28 6.40
C THR A 214 16.73 1.90 7.09
N ARG A 215 15.97 0.94 6.53
CA ARG A 215 14.71 0.45 7.14
C ARG A 215 14.94 -0.23 8.49
N ALA A 216 16.00 -1.01 8.63
CA ALA A 216 16.36 -1.64 9.90
C ALA A 216 16.69 -0.59 10.99
N ALA A 217 17.40 0.49 10.63
CA ALA A 217 17.68 1.59 11.54
C ALA A 217 16.41 2.34 11.93
N MET A 218 15.52 2.66 10.97
CA MET A 218 14.22 3.28 11.25
C MET A 218 13.38 2.42 12.18
N HIS A 219 13.29 1.12 11.92
CA HIS A 219 12.54 0.19 12.77
C HIS A 219 13.10 0.18 14.21
N LYS A 220 14.41 0.05 14.39
CA LYS A 220 15.05 0.10 15.72
C LYS A 220 14.78 1.42 16.44
N ALA A 221 14.85 2.54 15.72
CA ALA A 221 14.56 3.87 16.27
C ALA A 221 13.09 3.98 16.72
N LEU A 222 12.14 3.48 15.93
CA LEU A 222 10.72 3.47 16.27
C LEU A 222 10.42 2.56 17.48
N VAL A 223 11.04 1.38 17.55
CA VAL A 223 10.92 0.47 18.70
C VAL A 223 11.45 1.14 19.97
N ALA A 224 12.56 1.88 19.88
CA ALA A 224 13.17 2.56 21.03
C ALA A 224 12.28 3.68 21.62
N LEU A 225 11.23 4.12 20.92
CA LEU A 225 10.25 5.07 21.46
C LEU A 225 9.38 4.47 22.58
N VAL A 226 9.32 3.15 22.69
CA VAL A 226 8.53 2.45 23.71
C VAL A 226 9.47 1.75 24.69
N PRO A 227 9.55 2.21 25.96
CA PRO A 227 10.44 1.60 26.95
C PRO A 227 10.20 0.09 27.12
N GLY A 228 11.28 -0.69 27.09
CA GLY A 228 11.25 -2.14 27.26
C GLY A 228 10.78 -2.94 26.02
N GLU A 229 10.29 -2.29 24.97
CA GLU A 229 9.80 -2.98 23.77
C GLU A 229 10.92 -3.72 23.03
N ALA A 230 12.12 -3.14 22.97
CA ALA A 230 13.29 -3.73 22.33
C ALA A 230 13.77 -5.05 22.97
N ALA A 231 13.39 -5.31 24.23
CA ALA A 231 13.78 -6.52 24.95
C ALA A 231 12.85 -7.71 24.65
N LYS A 232 11.72 -7.48 23.96
CA LYS A 232 10.74 -8.52 23.65
C LYS A 232 11.27 -9.47 22.58
N PRO A 233 11.20 -10.81 22.78
CA PRO A 233 11.73 -11.80 21.83
C PRO A 233 11.15 -11.71 20.41
N GLU A 234 9.94 -11.19 20.28
CA GLU A 234 9.22 -11.04 19.01
C GLU A 234 9.76 -9.87 18.19
N VAL A 235 10.38 -8.87 18.84
CA VAL A 235 10.90 -7.66 18.21
C VAL A 235 12.31 -7.90 17.71
N LYS A 236 12.48 -7.92 16.38
CA LYS A 236 13.77 -8.15 15.71
C LYS A 236 13.87 -7.24 14.50
N ALA A 237 15.06 -6.78 14.13
CA ALA A 237 15.20 -6.17 12.82
C ALA A 237 15.22 -7.27 11.75
N ALA A 238 14.40 -7.14 10.70
CA ALA A 238 14.40 -8.05 9.56
C ALA A 238 15.84 -8.24 9.05
N PRO A 239 16.23 -9.47 8.67
CA PRO A 239 17.56 -9.69 8.14
C PRO A 239 17.78 -8.79 6.93
N VAL A 240 18.89 -8.07 6.93
CA VAL A 240 19.38 -7.26 5.80
C VAL A 240 19.86 -8.25 4.73
N THR A 241 18.93 -8.95 4.06
CA THR A 241 19.27 -9.72 2.87
C THR A 241 19.21 -8.77 1.68
N GLU A 242 20.34 -8.11 1.41
CA GLU A 242 20.64 -7.69 0.05
C GLU A 242 20.61 -8.98 -0.77
N THR A 243 19.61 -9.15 -1.64
CA THR A 243 19.78 -10.09 -2.74
C THR A 243 20.87 -9.48 -3.59
N VAL A 244 22.10 -9.93 -3.42
CA VAL A 244 23.25 -9.51 -4.22
C VAL A 244 22.91 -9.90 -5.66
N MET A 245 22.39 -8.95 -6.42
CA MET A 245 22.22 -9.12 -7.84
C MET A 245 23.62 -9.29 -8.42
N PRO A 246 23.92 -10.39 -9.15
CA PRO A 246 25.26 -10.60 -9.66
C PRO A 246 25.72 -9.39 -10.48
N PRO A 247 26.99 -8.95 -10.39
CA PRO A 247 27.49 -7.76 -11.09
C PRO A 247 27.23 -7.81 -12.61
N ALA A 248 27.17 -9.01 -13.19
CA ALA A 248 26.78 -9.23 -14.57
C ALA A 248 25.34 -8.78 -14.86
N VAL A 249 24.39 -9.12 -13.98
CA VAL A 249 22.98 -8.73 -14.10
C VAL A 249 22.82 -7.23 -13.88
N GLU A 250 23.56 -6.62 -12.95
CA GLU A 250 23.56 -5.17 -12.76
C GLU A 250 24.08 -4.42 -14.01
N LYS A 251 25.12 -4.96 -14.66
CA LYS A 251 25.67 -4.42 -15.90
C LYS A 251 24.69 -4.58 -17.08
N GLU A 252 24.02 -5.72 -17.17
CA GLU A 252 22.98 -6.01 -18.17
C GLU A 252 21.76 -5.08 -18.00
N VAL A 253 21.32 -4.89 -16.75
CA VAL A 253 20.22 -3.99 -16.39
C VAL A 253 20.61 -2.55 -16.70
N LYS A 254 21.77 -2.05 -16.24
CA LYS A 254 22.23 -0.69 -16.57
C LYS A 254 22.37 -0.46 -18.08
N LYS A 255 22.82 -1.47 -18.84
CA LYS A 255 22.94 -1.40 -20.30
C LYS A 255 21.56 -1.35 -20.97
N LYS A 256 20.59 -2.16 -20.54
CA LYS A 256 19.21 -2.10 -21.03
C LYS A 256 18.52 -0.82 -20.59
N THR A 257 18.67 -0.37 -19.36
CA THR A 257 18.09 0.88 -18.84
C THR A 257 18.68 2.11 -19.53
N ASN A 258 19.97 2.12 -19.88
CA ASN A 258 20.57 3.18 -20.71
C ASN A 258 20.09 3.11 -22.17
N LEU A 259 19.90 1.91 -22.72
CA LEU A 259 19.36 1.73 -24.07
C LEU A 259 17.90 2.21 -24.15
N TRP A 260 17.10 1.91 -23.13
CA TRP A 260 15.72 2.37 -22.98
C TRP A 260 15.65 3.87 -22.63
N GLY A 261 16.58 4.37 -21.82
CA GLY A 261 16.73 5.80 -21.52
C GLY A 261 17.17 6.62 -22.72
N TRP A 262 17.85 6.02 -23.70
CA TRP A 262 18.17 6.65 -24.99
C TRP A 262 17.02 6.53 -26.01
N LEU A 263 16.37 5.37 -26.10
CA LEU A 263 15.19 5.14 -26.95
C LEU A 263 13.97 5.99 -26.55
N PHE A 264 13.84 6.31 -25.26
CA PHE A 264 12.80 7.21 -24.73
C PHE A 264 13.34 8.57 -24.25
N GLY A 265 14.64 8.80 -24.41
CA GLY A 265 15.35 10.04 -24.07
C GLY A 265 15.06 11.21 -24.99
N GLY A 266 13.94 11.18 -25.72
CA GLY A 266 13.35 12.30 -26.43
C GLY A 266 12.04 12.80 -25.83
N ALA A 267 11.63 12.30 -24.64
CA ALA A 267 10.37 12.67 -23.99
C ALA A 267 10.55 13.45 -22.68
N SER A 268 11.59 14.30 -22.60
CA SER A 268 11.69 15.38 -21.60
C SER A 268 10.71 16.53 -21.91
N ALA A 269 9.44 16.20 -22.21
CA ALA A 269 8.35 17.15 -22.45
C ALA A 269 7.08 16.82 -21.64
N ALA A 270 7.14 15.89 -20.69
CA ALA A 270 6.02 15.66 -19.76
C ALA A 270 5.90 16.76 -18.68
N GLY A 271 6.96 17.54 -18.46
CA GLY A 271 6.95 18.69 -17.55
C GLY A 271 6.20 19.91 -18.08
N THR A 272 5.87 19.96 -19.37
CA THR A 272 5.28 21.13 -20.04
C THR A 272 3.77 20.99 -20.30
N ALA A 273 3.19 19.80 -20.12
CA ALA A 273 1.79 19.55 -20.47
C ALA A 273 0.76 20.06 -19.45
N VAL A 274 1.16 20.31 -18.20
CA VAL A 274 0.25 20.86 -17.18
C VAL A 274 -0.08 22.34 -17.44
N SER A 275 0.83 23.08 -18.10
CA SER A 275 0.66 24.49 -18.43
C SER A 275 -0.30 24.74 -19.61
N ALA A 276 -0.53 23.72 -20.46
CA ALA A 276 -1.34 23.85 -21.67
C ALA A 276 -2.84 23.57 -21.46
N LEU A 277 -3.26 23.16 -20.25
CA LEU A 277 -4.67 22.87 -19.92
C LEU A 277 -5.43 24.08 -19.36
N ALA A 278 -4.75 25.20 -19.11
CA ALA A 278 -5.39 26.46 -18.76
C ALA A 278 -5.90 27.18 -20.02
N GLY A 279 -6.93 26.63 -20.66
CA GLY A 279 -7.62 27.27 -21.79
C GLY A 279 -8.05 26.37 -22.95
N ALA A 280 -7.89 25.05 -22.86
CA ALA A 280 -8.26 24.13 -23.95
C ALA A 280 -9.76 23.78 -23.94
N GLU A 281 -10.37 23.73 -25.13
CA GLU A 281 -11.77 23.33 -25.28
C GLU A 281 -12.00 21.82 -25.06
N TRP A 282 -13.19 21.48 -24.57
CA TRP A 282 -13.57 20.13 -24.11
C TRP A 282 -13.26 18.96 -25.07
N PRO A 283 -13.38 19.09 -26.41
CA PRO A 283 -13.00 18.00 -27.33
C PRO A 283 -11.51 17.65 -27.29
N THR A 284 -10.63 18.61 -27.01
CA THR A 284 -9.17 18.42 -26.93
C THR A 284 -8.76 17.70 -25.64
N VAL A 285 -9.49 17.93 -24.55
CA VAL A 285 -9.30 17.24 -23.26
C VAL A 285 -9.66 15.75 -23.37
N VAL A 286 -10.70 15.42 -24.14
CA VAL A 286 -11.12 14.03 -24.40
C VAL A 286 -10.13 13.29 -25.30
N ALA A 287 -9.56 13.96 -26.32
CA ALA A 287 -8.54 13.37 -27.18
C ALA A 287 -7.26 12.99 -26.41
N ILE A 288 -6.83 13.84 -25.45
CA ILE A 288 -5.67 13.57 -24.58
C ILE A 288 -6.00 12.50 -23.52
N GLY A 289 -7.23 12.49 -22.98
CA GLY A 289 -7.71 11.44 -22.08
C GLY A 289 -7.78 10.05 -22.72
N GLY A 290 -8.07 9.97 -24.02
CA GLY A 290 -8.06 8.71 -24.80
C GLY A 290 -6.67 8.08 -24.94
N VAL A 291 -5.61 8.89 -25.02
CA VAL A 291 -4.21 8.39 -25.08
C VAL A 291 -3.79 7.77 -23.75
N GLY A 292 -4.31 8.25 -22.61
CA GLY A 292 -4.05 7.68 -21.29
C GLY A 292 -4.61 6.26 -21.11
N ILE A 293 -5.76 5.97 -21.73
CA ILE A 293 -6.41 4.64 -21.66
C ILE A 293 -5.72 3.64 -22.61
N VAL A 294 -5.28 4.11 -23.79
CA VAL A 294 -4.46 3.30 -24.70
C VAL A 294 -3.08 3.00 -24.09
N ALA A 295 -2.49 3.92 -23.32
CA ALA A 295 -1.23 3.69 -22.62
C ALA A 295 -1.34 2.63 -21.50
N ILE A 296 -2.48 2.54 -20.81
CA ILE A 296 -2.74 1.48 -19.80
C ILE A 296 -2.95 0.12 -20.49
N GLY A 297 -3.66 0.09 -21.63
CA GLY A 297 -3.83 -1.11 -22.45
C GLY A 297 -2.52 -1.60 -23.08
N ALA A 298 -1.70 -0.67 -23.60
CA ALA A 298 -0.37 -0.95 -24.12
C ALA A 298 0.58 -1.42 -23.00
N GLY A 299 0.45 -0.89 -21.77
CA GLY A 299 1.19 -1.35 -20.60
C GLY A 299 0.90 -2.81 -20.22
N LEU A 300 -0.32 -3.30 -20.46
CA LEU A 300 -0.69 -4.71 -20.24
C LEU A 300 -0.16 -5.64 -21.34
N MET A 301 -0.09 -5.18 -22.60
CA MET A 301 0.59 -5.93 -23.67
C MET A 301 2.12 -5.92 -23.51
N LEU A 302 2.72 -4.79 -23.11
CA LEU A 302 4.15 -4.71 -22.78
C LEU A 302 4.50 -5.58 -21.56
N ARG A 303 3.59 -5.74 -20.59
CA ARG A 303 3.77 -6.66 -19.45
C ARG A 303 3.94 -8.11 -19.90
N GLN A 304 3.18 -8.56 -20.91
CA GLN A 304 3.33 -9.92 -21.44
C GLN A 304 4.66 -10.10 -22.21
N GLN A 305 5.10 -9.08 -22.95
CA GLN A 305 6.40 -9.09 -23.63
C GLN A 305 7.57 -9.05 -22.66
N ILE A 306 7.46 -8.32 -21.55
CA ILE A 306 8.47 -8.29 -20.47
C ILE A 306 8.53 -9.64 -19.75
N ILE A 307 7.39 -10.27 -19.46
CA ILE A 307 7.35 -11.60 -18.85
C ILE A 307 7.93 -12.66 -19.78
N ALA A 308 7.65 -12.58 -21.09
CA ALA A 308 8.26 -13.45 -22.09
C ALA A 308 9.79 -13.24 -22.17
N ALA A 309 10.25 -12.00 -22.26
CA ALA A 309 11.68 -11.69 -22.31
C ALA A 309 12.44 -12.13 -21.04
N VAL A 310 11.82 -12.04 -19.86
CA VAL A 310 12.40 -12.53 -18.60
C VAL A 310 12.43 -14.06 -18.55
N ARG A 311 11.42 -14.74 -19.13
CA ARG A 311 11.38 -16.21 -19.24
C ARG A 311 12.40 -16.73 -20.25
N ASP A 312 12.60 -16.02 -21.35
CA ASP A 312 13.60 -16.36 -22.37
C ASP A 312 15.02 -16.16 -21.83
N ILE A 313 15.27 -15.11 -21.04
CA ILE A 313 16.55 -14.91 -20.35
C ILE A 313 16.78 -16.02 -19.31
N LYS A 314 15.75 -16.39 -18.55
CA LYS A 314 15.86 -17.44 -17.54
C LYS A 314 16.16 -18.81 -18.17
N SER A 315 15.48 -19.17 -19.25
CA SER A 315 15.76 -20.42 -19.99
C SER A 315 17.13 -20.41 -20.65
N ALA A 316 17.56 -19.29 -21.24
CA ALA A 316 18.92 -19.17 -21.80
C ALA A 316 20.05 -19.30 -20.76
N ILE A 317 19.77 -19.00 -19.48
CA ILE A 317 20.72 -19.19 -18.37
C ILE A 317 20.68 -20.64 -17.85
N GLU A 318 19.51 -21.27 -17.86
CA GLU A 318 19.33 -22.67 -17.40
C GLU A 318 19.83 -23.70 -18.44
N ASP A 319 19.82 -23.35 -19.74
CA ASP A 319 20.25 -24.23 -20.86
C ASP A 319 21.70 -23.99 -21.33
N ALA A 320 22.44 -23.06 -20.70
CA ALA A 320 23.84 -22.84 -21.03
C ALA A 320 24.70 -24.00 -20.49
N PRO A 321 25.42 -24.77 -21.35
CA PRO A 321 26.34 -25.79 -20.85
C PRO A 321 27.44 -25.12 -20.02
N ALA A 322 27.74 -25.73 -18.86
CA ALA A 322 28.69 -25.26 -17.86
C ALA A 322 30.08 -24.94 -18.42
#